data_AF-A0A6P0E376-F1
#
_entry.id   AF-A0A6P0E376-F1
#
_cell.length_a   1.000
_cell.length_b   1.000
_cell.length_c   1.000
_cell.angle_alpha   90.00
_cell.angle_beta   90.00
_cell.angle_gamma   90.00
#
_symmetry.space_group_name_H-M   'P 1'
#
loop_
_entity.id
_entity.type
_entity.pdbx_description
1 polymer ?
#
loop_
_entity_poly.entity_id
_entity_poly.type
_entity_poly.pdbx_seq_one_letter_code
_entity_poly.pdbx_strand_id
1 'polypeptide(L)'
;MNTQFAAETVLGFTDLQLKFGTAAGQLGLATAVAYVAWQQWRTARNKLKSDLFERRFKLVKELRYRASRVAAHSAKAEEILSLPDLAREAGFLFNKQIKDTSERLIKALNSVDSRQALLKDQHGMIKLQKEQLVEAHSLATELRDERIKTIQTAQETTTSDLQQINSDLKVARAQVNKELKALEEATAKFLTLRH
;
A
#
# COMPACT_ATOMS: atom_id res chain seq x y z
N MET A 1 73.93 1.44 -56.36
CA MET A 1 72.55 1.96 -56.49
C MET A 1 71.53 0.86 -56.17
N ASN A 2 71.67 0.12 -55.05
CA ASN A 2 70.80 -1.01 -54.71
C ASN A 2 70.50 -1.15 -53.20
N THR A 3 70.95 -0.23 -52.35
CA THR A 3 70.70 -0.27 -50.90
C THR A 3 69.51 0.58 -50.46
N GLN A 4 69.00 1.48 -51.31
CA GLN A 4 67.83 2.33 -50.98
C GLN A 4 66.51 1.57 -51.10
N PHE A 5 66.34 0.67 -52.08
CA PHE A 5 65.12 -0.13 -52.27
C PHE A 5 64.85 -1.13 -51.13
N ALA A 6 65.90 -1.67 -50.51
CA ALA A 6 65.75 -2.61 -49.39
C ALA A 6 65.25 -1.91 -48.11
N ALA A 7 65.70 -0.67 -47.87
CA ALA A 7 65.30 0.10 -46.70
C ALA A 7 63.82 0.53 -46.75
N GLU A 8 63.34 0.95 -47.93
CA GLU A 8 61.94 1.38 -48.12
C GLU A 8 60.94 0.22 -48.01
N THR A 9 61.31 -0.98 -48.44
CA THR A 9 60.44 -2.16 -48.36
C THR A 9 60.29 -2.67 -46.91
N VAL A 10 61.36 -2.62 -46.11
CA VAL A 10 61.32 -3.02 -44.69
C VAL A 10 60.57 -1.99 -43.84
N LEU A 11 60.73 -0.70 -44.13
CA LEU A 11 59.97 0.37 -43.47
C LEU A 11 58.47 0.30 -43.80
N GLY A 12 58.10 0.03 -45.06
CA GLY A 12 56.71 -0.14 -45.46
C GLY A 12 56.02 -1.36 -44.83
N PHE A 13 56.74 -2.47 -44.65
CA PHE A 13 56.21 -3.66 -43.98
C PHE A 13 55.99 -3.46 -42.48
N THR A 14 56.89 -2.71 -41.83
CA THR A 14 56.79 -2.37 -40.40
C THR A 14 55.62 -1.40 -40.15
N ASP A 15 55.39 -0.43 -41.04
CA ASP A 15 54.23 0.49 -40.97
C ASP A 15 52.89 -0.25 -41.16
N LEU A 16 52.85 -1.26 -42.03
CA LEU A 16 51.66 -2.10 -42.22
C LEU A 16 51.35 -2.94 -40.97
N GLN A 17 52.36 -3.54 -40.34
CA GLN A 17 52.21 -4.29 -39.09
C GLN A 17 51.74 -3.39 -37.93
N LEU A 18 52.24 -2.15 -37.87
CA LEU A 18 51.81 -1.16 -36.87
C LEU A 18 50.33 -0.78 -37.07
N LYS A 19 49.89 -0.60 -38.32
CA LYS A 19 48.49 -0.30 -38.68
C LYS A 19 47.55 -1.48 -38.40
N PHE A 20 47.99 -2.71 -38.65
CA PHE A 20 47.22 -3.91 -38.27
C PHE A 20 47.14 -4.09 -36.75
N GLY A 21 48.22 -3.86 -36.01
CA GLY A 21 48.24 -3.94 -34.55
C GLY A 21 47.35 -2.88 -33.88
N THR A 22 47.35 -1.66 -34.41
CA THR A 22 46.47 -0.58 -33.93
C THR A 22 45.00 -0.82 -34.28
N ALA A 23 44.69 -1.30 -35.49
CA ALA A 23 43.33 -1.66 -35.89
C ALA A 23 42.78 -2.85 -35.07
N ALA A 24 43.59 -3.88 -34.83
CA ALA A 24 43.22 -5.00 -33.96
C ALA A 24 43.03 -4.55 -32.50
N GLY A 25 43.87 -3.64 -32.01
CA GLY A 25 43.73 -3.03 -30.69
C GLY A 25 42.42 -2.24 -30.53
N GLN A 26 42.03 -1.47 -31.55
CA GLN A 26 40.77 -0.72 -31.56
C GLN A 26 39.53 -1.64 -31.59
N LEU A 27 39.57 -2.71 -32.38
CA LEU A 27 38.48 -3.72 -32.43
C LEU A 27 38.36 -4.50 -31.12
N GLY A 28 39.49 -4.84 -30.49
CA GLY A 28 39.52 -5.47 -29.16
C GLY A 28 38.92 -4.57 -28.09
N LEU A 29 39.28 -3.28 -28.09
CA LEU A 29 38.70 -2.28 -27.20
C LEU A 29 37.19 -2.11 -27.42
N ALA A 30 36.75 -2.00 -28.67
CA ALA A 30 35.33 -1.86 -29.00
C ALA A 30 34.51 -3.06 -28.51
N THR A 31 35.04 -4.27 -28.66
CA THR A 31 34.39 -5.51 -28.20
C THR A 31 34.33 -5.57 -26.68
N ALA A 32 35.41 -5.18 -25.99
CA ALA A 32 35.44 -5.13 -24.53
C ALA A 32 34.44 -4.11 -23.96
N VAL A 33 34.34 -2.92 -24.57
CA VAL A 33 33.37 -1.89 -24.18
C VAL A 33 31.93 -2.37 -24.43
N ALA A 34 31.65 -3.03 -25.56
CA ALA A 34 30.34 -3.61 -25.84
C ALA A 34 29.96 -4.69 -24.81
N TYR A 35 30.92 -5.53 -24.41
CA TYR A 35 30.70 -6.55 -23.38
C TYR A 35 30.40 -5.95 -22.00
N VAL A 36 31.16 -4.94 -21.57
CA VAL A 36 30.92 -4.24 -20.31
C VAL A 36 29.58 -3.51 -20.32
N ALA A 37 29.23 -2.84 -21.43
CA ALA A 37 27.94 -2.17 -21.60
C ALA A 37 26.77 -3.16 -21.53
N TRP A 38 26.90 -4.35 -22.14
CA TRP A 38 25.90 -5.41 -22.04
C TRP A 38 25.76 -5.95 -20.61
N GLN A 39 26.88 -6.12 -19.90
CA GLN A 39 26.87 -6.55 -18.50
C GLN A 39 26.23 -5.48 -17.59
N GLN A 40 26.53 -4.20 -17.84
CA GLN A 40 25.89 -3.08 -17.14
C GLN A 40 24.39 -3.02 -17.43
N TRP A 41 23.97 -3.22 -18.68
CA TRP A 41 22.54 -3.27 -19.05
C TRP A 41 21.82 -4.43 -18.35
N ARG A 42 22.42 -5.62 -18.31
CA ARG A 42 21.87 -6.78 -17.60
C ARG A 42 21.76 -6.52 -16.08
N THR A 43 22.77 -5.90 -15.50
CA THR A 43 22.80 -5.56 -14.06
C THR A 43 21.80 -4.46 -13.72
N ALA A 44 21.71 -3.41 -14.53
CA ALA A 44 20.72 -2.34 -14.40
C ALA A 44 19.29 -2.89 -14.55
N ARG A 45 19.07 -3.81 -15.49
CA ARG A 45 17.76 -4.46 -15.67
C ARG A 45 17.36 -5.29 -14.45
N ASN A 46 18.30 -5.98 -13.82
CA ASN A 46 18.04 -6.72 -12.58
C ASN A 46 17.83 -5.78 -11.38
N LYS A 47 18.57 -4.67 -11.31
CA LYS A 47 18.40 -3.65 -10.27
C LYS A 47 17.02 -2.98 -10.37
N LEU A 48 16.58 -2.61 -11.57
CA LEU A 48 15.23 -2.06 -11.80
C LEU A 48 14.12 -3.01 -11.36
N LYS A 49 14.29 -4.32 -11.60
CA LYS A 49 13.33 -5.34 -11.13
C LYS A 49 13.31 -5.42 -9.60
N SER A 50 14.48 -5.41 -8.96
CA SER A 50 14.61 -5.42 -7.51
C SER A 50 13.99 -4.18 -6.86
N ASP A 51 14.29 -2.99 -7.39
CA ASP A 51 13.74 -1.73 -6.88
C ASP A 51 12.22 -1.68 -7.00
N LEU A 52 11.66 -2.15 -8.12
CA LEU A 52 10.21 -2.24 -8.32
C LEU A 52 9.57 -3.25 -7.36
N PHE A 53 10.22 -4.39 -7.12
CA PHE A 53 9.75 -5.38 -6.15
C PHE A 53 9.74 -4.81 -4.73
N GLU A 54 10.83 -4.16 -4.33
CA GLU A 54 10.96 -3.57 -3.00
C GLU A 54 9.93 -2.46 -2.76
N ARG A 55 9.72 -1.58 -3.76
CA ARG A 55 8.68 -0.54 -3.68
C ARG A 55 7.28 -1.13 -3.56
N ARG A 56 6.97 -2.16 -4.35
CA ARG A 56 5.69 -2.89 -4.29
C ARG A 56 5.48 -3.57 -2.93
N PHE A 57 6.51 -4.24 -2.43
CA PHE A 57 6.46 -4.92 -1.14
C PHE A 57 6.25 -3.94 0.02
N LYS A 58 6.97 -2.81 0.00
CA LYS A 58 6.83 -1.74 1.01
C LYS A 58 5.40 -1.19 1.07
N LEU A 59 4.80 -0.92 -0.09
CA LEU A 59 3.42 -0.41 -0.16
C LEU A 59 2.38 -1.41 0.35
N VAL A 60 2.49 -2.69 -0.01
CA VAL A 60 1.57 -3.72 0.49
C VAL A 60 1.70 -3.88 2.00
N LYS A 61 2.94 -3.89 2.51
CA LYS A 61 3.22 -3.97 3.96
C LYS A 61 2.61 -2.78 4.70
N GLU A 62 2.75 -1.58 4.17
CA GLU A 62 2.22 -0.36 4.76
C GLU A 62 0.69 -0.32 4.72
N LEU A 63 0.09 -0.74 3.59
CA LEU A 63 -1.36 -0.84 3.45
C LEU A 63 -1.95 -1.84 4.45
N ARG A 64 -1.34 -3.02 4.59
CA ARG A 64 -1.75 -4.03 5.57
C ARG A 64 -1.62 -3.54 7.00
N TYR A 65 -0.50 -2.89 7.33
CA TYR A 65 -0.27 -2.34 8.66
C TYR A 65 -1.35 -1.32 9.04
N ARG A 66 -1.63 -0.35 8.16
CA ARG A 66 -2.64 0.69 8.41
C ARG A 66 -4.05 0.11 8.44
N ALA A 67 -4.40 -0.77 7.50
CA ALA A 67 -5.71 -1.44 7.48
C ALA A 67 -5.97 -2.23 8.77
N SER A 68 -4.95 -2.92 9.30
CA SER A 68 -5.07 -3.67 10.56
C SER A 68 -5.33 -2.75 11.77
N ARG A 69 -4.73 -1.56 11.80
CA ARG A 69 -4.93 -0.58 12.88
C ARG A 69 -6.30 0.07 12.84
N VAL A 70 -6.82 0.36 11.65
CA VAL A 70 -8.19 0.87 11.48
C VAL A 70 -9.20 -0.19 11.94
N ALA A 71 -9.01 -1.44 11.53
CA ALA A 71 -9.86 -2.55 11.98
C ALA A 71 -9.82 -2.73 13.51
N ALA A 72 -8.63 -2.58 14.12
CA ALA A 72 -8.38 -2.67 15.56
C ALA A 72 -8.78 -1.40 16.35
N HIS A 73 -9.29 -0.36 15.69
CA HIS A 73 -9.66 0.91 16.32
C HIS A 73 -8.49 1.61 17.05
N SER A 74 -7.26 1.42 16.54
CA SER A 74 -6.05 2.03 17.06
C SER A 74 -5.37 2.97 16.06
N ALA A 75 -6.03 3.23 14.92
CA ALA A 75 -5.52 4.15 13.91
C ALA A 75 -5.73 5.61 14.30
N LYS A 76 -4.76 6.44 13.94
CA LYS A 76 -4.91 7.91 14.03
C LYS A 76 -5.70 8.43 12.84
N ALA A 77 -6.37 9.57 12.98
CA ALA A 77 -7.11 10.21 11.88
C ALA A 77 -6.23 10.42 10.63
N GLU A 78 -4.98 10.83 10.81
CA GLU A 78 -3.99 10.99 9.72
C GLU A 78 -3.74 9.69 8.94
N GLU A 79 -3.74 8.54 9.63
CA GLU A 79 -3.51 7.22 9.01
C GLU A 79 -4.72 6.78 8.17
N ILE A 80 -5.92 7.17 8.61
CA ILE A 80 -7.18 6.95 7.89
C ILE A 80 -7.25 7.84 6.64
N LEU A 81 -6.88 9.12 6.77
CA LEU A 81 -6.91 10.08 5.67
C LEU A 81 -5.91 9.76 4.55
N SER A 82 -4.81 9.08 4.87
CA SER A 82 -3.76 8.73 3.90
C SER A 82 -3.93 7.34 3.28
N LEU A 83 -4.87 6.51 3.76
CA LEU A 83 -5.22 5.22 3.17
C LEU A 83 -5.66 5.31 1.69
N PRO A 84 -6.48 6.28 1.28
CA PRO A 84 -6.86 6.47 -0.13
C PRO A 84 -5.66 6.72 -1.05
N ASP A 85 -4.71 7.55 -0.61
CA ASP A 85 -3.51 7.86 -1.41
C ASP A 85 -2.60 6.64 -1.52
N LEU A 86 -2.45 5.88 -0.43
CA LEU A 86 -1.64 4.68 -0.40
C LEU A 86 -2.20 3.57 -1.30
N ALA A 87 -3.52 3.40 -1.33
CA ALA A 87 -4.17 2.47 -2.23
C ALA A 87 -4.22 2.96 -3.68
N ARG A 88 -4.22 4.28 -3.93
CA ARG A 88 -4.01 4.84 -5.27
C ARG A 88 -2.59 4.56 -5.77
N GLU A 89 -1.58 4.72 -4.93
CA GLU A 89 -0.18 4.41 -5.27
C GLU A 89 0.00 2.90 -5.52
N ALA A 90 -0.63 2.04 -4.71
CA ALA A 90 -0.70 0.61 -4.98
C ALA A 90 -1.40 0.34 -6.33
N GLY A 91 -2.53 0.98 -6.61
CA GLY A 91 -3.24 0.85 -7.87
C GLY A 91 -2.45 1.28 -9.10
N PHE A 92 -1.47 2.17 -8.96
CA PHE A 92 -0.56 2.58 -10.03
C PHE A 92 0.56 1.56 -10.28
N LEU A 93 1.11 0.95 -9.24
CA LEU A 93 2.24 0.02 -9.36
C LEU A 93 1.82 -1.42 -9.64
N PHE A 94 0.56 -1.76 -9.40
CA PHE A 94 -0.01 -3.08 -9.58
C PHE A 94 -1.01 -3.15 -10.73
N ASN A 95 -1.46 -4.36 -11.05
CA ASN A 95 -2.44 -4.60 -12.10
C ASN A 95 -3.85 -4.15 -11.69
N LYS A 96 -4.78 -4.14 -12.66
CA LYS A 96 -6.20 -3.75 -12.45
C LYS A 96 -6.87 -4.51 -11.30
N GLN A 97 -6.58 -5.80 -11.14
CA GLN A 97 -7.18 -6.63 -10.08
C GLN A 97 -6.82 -6.13 -8.68
N ILE A 98 -5.55 -5.75 -8.45
CA ILE A 98 -5.10 -5.23 -7.17
C ILE A 98 -5.69 -3.85 -6.93
N LYS A 99 -5.73 -2.98 -7.95
CA LYS A 99 -6.39 -1.68 -7.87
C LYS A 99 -7.86 -1.81 -7.43
N ASP A 100 -8.64 -2.66 -8.09
CA ASP A 100 -10.06 -2.85 -7.78
C ASP A 100 -10.25 -3.39 -6.34
N THR A 101 -9.34 -4.26 -5.89
CA THR A 101 -9.38 -4.83 -4.52
C THR A 101 -8.99 -3.78 -3.47
N SER A 102 -7.98 -2.95 -3.75
CA SER A 102 -7.59 -1.84 -2.88
C SER A 102 -8.70 -0.79 -2.73
N GLU A 103 -9.43 -0.48 -3.80
CA GLU A 103 -10.61 0.41 -3.75
C GLU A 103 -11.74 -0.18 -2.90
N ARG A 104 -12.02 -1.49 -3.04
CA ARG A 104 -12.98 -2.19 -2.17
C ARG A 104 -12.56 -2.19 -0.71
N LEU A 105 -11.27 -2.40 -0.44
CA LEU A 105 -10.71 -2.36 0.92
C LEU A 105 -10.89 -0.98 1.55
N ILE A 106 -10.59 0.11 0.84
CA ILE A 106 -10.80 1.48 1.34
C ILE A 106 -12.28 1.70 1.69
N LYS A 107 -13.21 1.33 0.78
CA LYS A 107 -14.65 1.47 1.04
C LYS A 107 -15.08 0.72 2.30
N ALA A 108 -14.58 -0.50 2.48
CA ALA A 108 -14.86 -1.29 3.67
C ALA A 108 -14.28 -0.64 4.93
N LEU A 109 -13.05 -0.12 4.89
CA LEU A 109 -12.41 0.58 6.01
C LEU A 109 -13.17 1.85 6.41
N ASN A 110 -13.59 2.67 5.43
CA ASN A 110 -14.40 3.87 5.70
C ASN A 110 -15.76 3.53 6.34
N SER A 111 -16.35 2.38 5.97
CA SER A 111 -17.58 1.91 6.61
C SER A 111 -17.38 1.47 8.06
N VAL A 112 -16.20 0.93 8.40
CA VAL A 112 -15.84 0.61 9.79
C VAL A 112 -15.63 1.88 10.59
N ASP A 113 -14.89 2.85 10.05
CA ASP A 113 -14.56 4.10 10.74
C ASP A 113 -15.82 4.94 11.02
N SER A 114 -16.68 5.14 10.02
CA SER A 114 -17.96 5.85 10.20
C SER A 114 -18.85 5.19 11.25
N ARG A 115 -18.95 3.85 11.27
CA ARG A 115 -19.71 3.12 12.29
C ARG A 115 -19.08 3.21 13.68
N GLN A 116 -17.75 3.27 13.77
CA GLN A 116 -17.05 3.49 15.02
C GLN A 116 -17.31 4.90 15.58
N ALA A 117 -17.34 5.92 14.71
CA ALA A 117 -17.72 7.27 15.10
C ALA A 117 -19.14 7.32 15.67
N LEU A 118 -20.11 6.70 14.98
CA LEU A 118 -21.49 6.59 15.47
C LEU A 118 -21.59 5.88 16.82
N LEU A 119 -20.83 4.81 17.03
CA LEU A 119 -20.82 4.08 18.30
C LEU A 119 -20.27 4.94 19.45
N LYS A 120 -19.26 5.77 19.18
CA LYS A 120 -18.72 6.71 20.16
C LYS A 120 -19.75 7.78 20.54
N ASP A 121 -20.47 8.32 19.56
CA ASP A 121 -21.50 9.33 19.78
C ASP A 121 -22.68 8.75 20.58
N GLN A 122 -23.14 7.55 20.24
CA GLN A 122 -24.23 6.86 20.97
C GLN A 122 -23.85 6.56 22.42
N HIS A 123 -22.61 6.17 22.71
CA HIS A 123 -22.15 6.03 24.10
C HIS A 123 -22.16 7.36 24.86
N GLY A 124 -21.85 8.48 24.19
CA GLY A 124 -21.99 9.82 24.76
C GLY A 124 -23.44 10.12 25.16
N MET A 125 -24.39 9.78 24.29
CA MET A 125 -25.83 9.98 24.55
C MET A 125 -26.32 9.16 25.74
N ILE A 126 -25.91 7.90 25.87
CA ILE A 126 -26.27 7.07 27.05
C ILE A 126 -25.75 7.70 28.34
N LYS A 127 -24.54 8.26 28.32
CA LYS A 127 -23.98 8.93 29.49
C LYS A 127 -24.84 10.14 29.90
N LEU A 128 -25.22 10.97 28.93
CA LEU A 128 -26.11 12.13 29.16
C LEU A 128 -27.49 11.70 29.65
N GLN A 129 -28.08 10.65 29.07
CA GLN A 129 -29.37 10.11 29.50
C GLN A 129 -29.31 9.59 30.94
N LYS A 130 -28.20 8.97 31.35
CA LYS A 130 -28.01 8.53 32.75
C LYS A 130 -27.91 9.72 33.71
N GLU A 131 -27.19 10.77 33.33
CA GLU A 131 -27.11 12.02 34.12
C GLU A 131 -28.50 12.65 34.26
N GLN A 132 -29.27 12.75 33.17
CA GLN A 132 -30.66 13.24 33.19
C GLN A 132 -31.60 12.39 34.04
N LEU A 133 -31.39 11.08 34.10
CA LEU A 133 -32.19 10.17 34.93
C LEU A 133 -31.95 10.43 36.42
N VAL A 134 -30.69 10.67 36.82
CA VAL A 134 -30.33 11.07 38.19
C VAL A 134 -30.97 12.41 38.55
N GLU A 135 -30.98 13.38 37.64
CA GLU A 135 -31.65 14.67 37.83
C GLU A 135 -33.17 14.51 37.95
N ALA A 136 -33.80 13.68 37.11
CA ALA A 136 -35.25 13.45 37.14
C ALA A 136 -35.71 12.86 38.48
N HIS A 137 -34.89 12.05 39.15
CA HIS A 137 -35.16 11.53 40.49
C HIS A 137 -35.27 12.62 41.58
N SER A 138 -34.80 13.84 41.33
CA SER A 138 -34.94 14.97 42.26
C SER A 138 -36.27 15.74 42.15
N LEU A 139 -37.08 15.45 41.12
CA LEU A 139 -38.33 16.16 40.84
C LEU A 139 -39.51 15.69 41.71
N ALA A 140 -40.58 16.49 41.74
CA ALA A 140 -41.88 16.10 42.32
C ALA A 140 -42.40 14.80 41.69
N THR A 141 -43.11 13.99 42.47
CA THR A 141 -43.45 12.58 42.14
C THR A 141 -44.18 12.40 40.81
N GLU A 142 -45.17 13.25 40.48
CA GLU A 142 -45.91 13.13 39.21
C GLU A 142 -45.05 13.47 37.98
N LEU A 143 -44.25 14.54 38.05
CA LEU A 143 -43.32 14.94 36.99
C LEU A 143 -42.13 13.98 36.85
N ARG A 144 -41.77 13.29 37.95
CA ARG A 144 -40.71 12.29 37.99
C ARG A 144 -41.09 11.06 37.16
N ASP A 145 -42.30 10.53 37.33
CA ASP A 145 -42.70 9.28 36.67
C ASP A 145 -42.82 9.42 35.14
N GLU A 146 -43.38 10.54 34.66
CA GLU A 146 -43.46 10.83 33.22
C GLU A 146 -42.06 10.98 32.59
N ARG A 147 -41.16 11.69 33.28
CA ARG A 147 -39.81 11.93 32.79
C ARG A 147 -38.94 10.68 32.82
N ILE A 148 -39.07 9.85 33.86
CA ILE A 148 -38.41 8.54 33.94
C ILE A 148 -38.86 7.66 32.78
N LYS A 149 -40.17 7.57 32.51
CA LYS A 149 -40.70 6.76 31.40
C LYS A 149 -40.14 7.22 30.05
N THR A 150 -40.09 8.53 29.82
CA THR A 150 -39.51 9.10 28.59
C THR A 150 -38.04 8.74 28.45
N ILE A 151 -37.24 8.90 29.51
CA ILE A 151 -35.80 8.56 29.49
C ILE A 151 -35.59 7.05 29.29
N GLN A 152 -36.43 6.19 29.88
CA GLN A 152 -36.35 4.74 29.70
C GLN A 152 -36.63 4.32 28.25
N THR A 153 -37.68 4.86 27.62
CA THR A 153 -37.96 4.58 26.19
C THR A 153 -36.82 5.05 25.28
N ALA A 154 -36.20 6.19 25.60
CA ALA A 154 -35.02 6.68 24.90
C ALA A 154 -33.80 5.75 25.10
N GLN A 155 -33.59 5.22 26.31
CA GLN A 155 -32.52 4.26 26.61
C GLN A 155 -32.71 2.93 25.89
N GLU A 156 -33.94 2.40 25.82
CA GLU A 156 -34.26 1.18 25.09
C GLU A 156 -33.97 1.34 23.60
N THR A 157 -34.39 2.45 23.02
CA THR A 157 -34.11 2.80 21.62
C THR A 157 -32.60 2.88 21.37
N THR A 158 -31.89 3.62 22.22
CA THR A 158 -30.42 3.78 22.12
C THR A 158 -29.69 2.45 22.27
N THR A 159 -30.18 1.55 23.14
CA THR A 159 -29.61 0.22 23.33
C THR A 159 -29.83 -0.68 22.11
N SER A 160 -31.01 -0.61 21.49
CA SER A 160 -31.30 -1.32 20.24
C SER A 160 -30.40 -0.82 19.11
N ASP A 161 -30.23 0.50 18.99
CA ASP A 161 -29.34 1.12 18.00
C ASP A 161 -27.88 0.67 18.20
N LEU A 162 -27.40 0.59 19.44
CA LEU A 162 -26.06 0.06 19.73
C LEU A 162 -25.89 -1.40 19.34
N GLN A 163 -26.91 -2.24 19.56
CA GLN A 163 -26.86 -3.64 19.12
C GLN A 163 -26.79 -3.74 17.59
N GLN A 164 -27.59 -2.93 16.89
CA GLN A 164 -27.57 -2.86 15.43
C GLN A 164 -26.20 -2.38 14.93
N ILE A 165 -25.67 -1.26 15.44
CA ILE A 165 -24.36 -0.73 15.06
C ILE A 165 -23.26 -1.77 15.31
N ASN A 166 -23.30 -2.48 16.43
CA ASN A 166 -22.30 -3.50 16.74
C ASN A 166 -22.37 -4.71 15.78
N SER A 167 -23.57 -5.16 15.41
CA SER A 167 -23.74 -6.19 14.38
C SER A 167 -23.21 -5.73 13.02
N ASP A 168 -23.50 -4.49 12.62
CA ASP A 168 -23.02 -3.90 11.38
C ASP A 168 -21.50 -3.74 11.38
N LEU A 169 -20.91 -3.37 12.51
CA LEU A 169 -19.46 -3.25 12.68
C LEU A 169 -18.80 -4.63 12.54
N LYS A 170 -19.40 -5.69 13.10
CA LYS A 170 -18.93 -7.07 12.91
C LYS A 170 -18.95 -7.47 11.43
N VAL A 171 -20.01 -7.15 10.71
CA VAL A 171 -20.11 -7.42 9.25
C VAL A 171 -19.06 -6.63 8.47
N ALA A 172 -18.90 -5.33 8.75
CA ALA A 172 -17.90 -4.50 8.07
C ALA A 172 -16.46 -4.98 8.33
N ARG A 173 -16.13 -5.37 9.56
CA ARG A 173 -14.82 -5.96 9.89
C ARG A 173 -14.59 -7.28 9.15
N ALA A 174 -15.60 -8.13 9.05
CA ALA A 174 -15.51 -9.37 8.27
C ALA A 174 -15.24 -9.06 6.78
N GLN A 175 -15.89 -8.03 6.23
CA GLN A 175 -15.65 -7.59 4.86
C GLN A 175 -14.24 -7.02 4.66
N VAL A 176 -13.72 -6.22 5.60
CA VAL A 176 -12.32 -5.75 5.58
C VAL A 176 -11.35 -6.93 5.56
N ASN A 177 -11.54 -7.91 6.45
CA ASN A 177 -10.68 -9.10 6.50
C ASN A 177 -10.74 -9.91 5.20
N LYS A 178 -11.93 -10.04 4.60
CA LYS A 178 -12.11 -10.71 3.30
C LYS A 178 -11.34 -10.00 2.19
N GLU A 179 -11.48 -8.67 2.06
CA GLU A 179 -10.78 -7.91 1.03
C GLU A 179 -9.26 -7.87 1.28
N LEU A 180 -8.83 -7.83 2.54
CA LEU A 180 -7.42 -7.91 2.90
C LEU A 180 -6.81 -9.25 2.49
N LYS A 181 -7.52 -10.36 2.74
CA LYS A 181 -7.09 -11.69 2.29
C LYS A 181 -7.07 -11.79 0.75
N ALA A 182 -8.06 -11.23 0.07
CA ALA A 182 -8.09 -11.19 -1.39
C ALA A 182 -6.91 -10.38 -1.97
N LEU A 183 -6.54 -9.27 -1.30
CA LEU A 183 -5.36 -8.48 -1.65
C LEU A 183 -4.06 -9.26 -1.43
N GLU A 184 -3.95 -10.00 -0.32
CA GLU A 184 -2.80 -10.87 -0.03
C GLU A 184 -2.67 -11.97 -1.08
N GLU A 185 -3.77 -12.62 -1.47
CA GLU A 185 -3.76 -13.66 -2.50
C GLU A 185 -3.38 -13.09 -3.88
N ALA A 186 -3.90 -11.91 -4.24
CA ALA A 186 -3.59 -11.24 -5.50
C ALA A 186 -2.13 -10.78 -5.56
N THR A 187 -1.62 -10.23 -4.45
CA THR A 187 -0.22 -9.81 -4.35
C THR A 187 0.72 -11.01 -4.27
N ALA A 188 0.37 -12.08 -3.56
CA ALA A 188 1.15 -13.32 -3.53
C ALA A 188 1.31 -13.92 -4.93
N LYS A 189 0.21 -14.05 -5.71
CA LYS A 189 0.26 -14.52 -7.11
C LYS A 189 1.17 -13.66 -7.99
N PHE A 190 1.23 -12.36 -7.71
CA PHE A 190 2.06 -11.43 -8.45
C PHE A 190 3.55 -11.50 -8.03
N LEU A 191 3.82 -11.77 -6.75
CA LEU A 191 5.17 -11.93 -6.21
C LEU A 191 5.75 -13.32 -6.51
N THR A 192 4.91 -14.36 -6.64
CA THR A 192 5.31 -15.73 -7.02
C THR A 192 5.49 -15.91 -8.53
N LEU A 193 5.79 -14.84 -9.28
CA LEU A 193 6.20 -14.93 -10.67
C LEU A 193 7.33 -15.97 -10.79
N ARG A 194 6.95 -17.18 -11.23
CA ARG A 194 7.84 -18.25 -11.66
C ARG A 194 8.89 -17.63 -12.59
N HIS A 195 10.14 -17.69 -12.15
CA HIS A 195 11.27 -17.66 -13.05
C HIS A 195 11.25 -18.89 -13.95
#